data_AF-A0A0T9NU76-F1
#
_entry.id   AF-A0A0T9NU76-F1
#
_cell.length_a   1.000
_cell.length_b   1.000
_cell.length_c   1.000
_cell.angle_alpha   90.00
_cell.angle_beta   90.00
_cell.angle_gamma   90.00
#
_symmetry.space_group_name_H-M   'P 1'
#
loop_
_entity.id
_entity.type
_entity.pdbx_description
1 polymer ?
#
loop_
_entity_poly.entity_id
_entity_poly.type
_entity_poly.pdbx_seq_one_letter_code
_entity_poly.pdbx_strand_id
1 'polypeptide(L)'
;MMNRNEVACSDMHRIDIVASLHKQGVTMRDLSIEAGLAADTLKNALYRPYPKGEKIIAQALGLEPVNIWPSRYPALTRRVA
;
A
#
# COMPACT_ATOMS: atom_id res chain seq x y z
N MET A 1 -21.62 23.33 2.08
CA MET A 1 -21.47 21.94 2.56
C MET A 1 -21.58 21.01 1.36
N MET A 2 -20.53 20.26 1.02
CA MET A 2 -20.51 19.43 -0.20
C MET A 2 -20.41 17.94 0.15
N ASN A 3 -21.52 17.25 -0.12
CA ASN A 3 -21.66 15.88 -0.61
C ASN A 3 -20.61 14.85 -0.18
N ARG A 4 -20.94 14.09 0.89
CA ARG A 4 -20.31 12.80 1.21
C ARG A 4 -20.69 11.79 0.12
N ASN A 5 -19.91 11.74 -0.96
CA ASN A 5 -19.96 10.64 -1.91
C ASN A 5 -19.09 9.51 -1.35
N GLU A 6 -19.71 8.65 -0.56
CA GLU A 6 -19.13 7.40 -0.06
C GLU A 6 -18.75 6.51 -1.25
N VAL A 7 -17.45 6.32 -1.45
CA VAL A 7 -16.89 5.18 -2.19
C VAL A 7 -16.18 4.31 -1.17
N ALA A 8 -16.95 3.35 -0.64
CA ALA A 8 -16.45 2.20 0.10
C ALA A 8 -15.36 1.49 -0.72
N CYS A 9 -14.20 1.17 -0.11
CA CYS A 9 -12.98 0.61 -0.74
C CYS A 9 -11.97 1.64 -1.30
N SER A 10 -11.71 2.74 -0.61
CA SER A 10 -10.64 3.68 -0.99
C SER A 10 -9.27 3.21 -0.51
N ASP A 11 -8.26 3.31 -1.39
CA ASP A 11 -6.86 3.04 -1.05
C ASP A 11 -6.39 3.88 0.15
N MET A 12 -5.52 3.33 0.99
CA MET A 12 -4.94 4.05 2.12
C MET A 12 -4.19 5.29 1.63
N HIS A 13 -4.37 6.40 2.35
CA HIS A 13 -3.74 7.65 1.96
C HIS A 13 -2.22 7.53 2.04
N ARG A 14 -1.50 8.10 1.07
CA ARG A 14 -0.03 7.97 0.97
C ARG A 14 0.67 8.47 2.23
N ILE A 15 0.12 9.51 2.86
CA ILE A 15 0.66 10.07 4.10
C ILE A 15 0.48 9.08 5.26
N ASP A 16 -0.65 8.39 5.37
CA ASP A 16 -0.88 7.36 6.39
C ASP A 16 0.03 6.15 6.21
N ILE A 17 0.31 5.74 4.97
CA ILE A 17 1.30 4.69 4.67
C ILE A 17 2.68 5.12 5.19
N VAL A 18 3.13 6.31 4.82
CA VAL A 18 4.44 6.83 5.25
C VAL A 18 4.49 7.04 6.77
N ALA A 19 3.42 7.53 7.37
CA ALA A 19 3.33 7.71 8.82
C ALA A 19 3.37 6.36 9.56
N SER A 20 2.69 5.34 9.04
CA SER A 20 2.71 3.98 9.61
C SER A 20 4.09 3.34 9.50
N LEU A 21 4.80 3.58 8.40
CA LEU A 21 6.20 3.17 8.25
C LEU A 21 7.10 3.88 9.27
N HIS A 22 6.96 5.21 9.40
CA HIS A 22 7.69 5.98 10.41
C HIS A 22 7.41 5.54 11.84
N LYS A 23 6.16 5.16 12.15
CA LYS A 23 5.78 4.63 13.48
C LYS A 23 6.51 3.33 13.80
N GLN A 24 6.86 2.53 12.80
CA GLN A 24 7.67 1.33 12.96
C GLN A 24 9.18 1.57 12.86
N GLY A 25 9.61 2.83 12.69
CA GLY A 25 11.02 3.17 12.57
C GLY A 25 11.64 2.82 11.21
N VAL A 26 10.84 2.39 10.24
CA VAL A 26 11.31 2.07 8.89
C VAL A 26 10.99 3.22 7.93
N THR A 27 11.86 3.45 6.96
CA THR A 27 11.63 4.44 5.90
C THR A 27 11.46 3.74 4.55
N MET A 28 10.76 4.39 3.61
CA MET A 28 10.63 3.90 2.24
C MET A 28 11.98 3.62 1.57
N ARG A 29 13.01 4.37 1.95
CA ARG A 29 14.36 4.26 1.44
C ARG A 29 15.05 3.02 1.98
N ASP A 30 14.89 2.79 3.28
CA ASP A 30 15.42 1.63 3.99
C ASP A 30 14.81 0.33 3.44
N LEU A 31 13.47 0.30 3.30
CA LEU A 31 12.76 -0.81 2.66
C LEU A 31 13.20 -1.07 1.22
N SER A 32 13.52 -0.02 0.47
CA SER A 32 14.03 -0.20 -0.89
C SER A 32 15.41 -0.86 -0.89
N ILE A 33 16.29 -0.48 0.03
CA ILE A 33 17.64 -1.05 0.17
C ILE A 33 17.55 -2.50 0.64
N GLU A 34 16.71 -2.79 1.63
CA GLU A 34 16.47 -4.15 2.13
C GLU A 34 15.91 -5.07 1.03
N ALA A 35 15.05 -4.53 0.16
CA ALA A 35 14.54 -5.24 -1.00
C ALA A 35 15.55 -5.37 -2.17
N GLY A 36 16.75 -4.78 -2.07
CA GLY A 36 17.76 -4.76 -3.13
C GLY A 36 17.37 -3.91 -4.34
N LEU A 37 16.47 -2.93 -4.15
CA LEU A 37 15.96 -2.03 -5.19
C LEU A 37 16.57 -0.63 -5.06
N ALA A 38 16.63 0.12 -6.17
CA ALA A 38 17.05 1.51 -6.13
C ALA A 38 16.10 2.33 -5.25
N ALA A 39 16.65 3.19 -4.37
CA ALA A 39 15.96 3.91 -3.30
C ALA A 39 14.63 4.62 -3.65
N ASP A 40 14.43 5.01 -4.91
CA ASP A 40 13.22 5.69 -5.38
C ASP A 40 12.21 4.74 -6.07
N THR A 41 12.61 3.51 -6.39
CA THR A 41 11.76 2.49 -7.02
C THR A 41 10.53 2.21 -6.19
N LEU A 42 10.69 2.10 -4.86
CA LEU A 42 9.59 1.80 -3.95
C LEU A 42 8.59 2.95 -3.81
N LYS A 43 9.04 4.21 -3.96
CA LYS A 43 8.15 5.38 -3.99
C LYS A 43 7.14 5.30 -5.13
N ASN A 44 7.53 4.75 -6.28
CA ASN A 44 6.64 4.57 -7.42
C ASN A 44 5.43 3.68 -7.10
N ALA A 45 5.52 2.78 -6.11
CA ALA A 45 4.41 1.94 -5.66
C ALA A 45 3.22 2.76 -5.10
N LEU A 46 3.49 3.93 -4.52
CA LEU A 46 2.45 4.83 -4.01
C LEU A 46 1.66 5.52 -5.13
N TYR A 47 2.25 5.63 -6.31
CA TYR A 47 1.65 6.33 -7.46
C TYR A 47 1.07 5.37 -8.49
N ARG A 48 1.70 4.20 -8.69
CA ARG A 48 1.34 3.21 -9.71
C ARG A 48 1.23 1.82 -9.09
N PRO A 49 0.35 0.94 -9.62
CA PRO A 49 0.26 -0.46 -9.18
C PRO A 49 1.62 -1.14 -9.39
N TYR A 50 2.26 -1.49 -8.28
CA TYR A 50 3.56 -2.15 -8.27
C TYR A 50 3.53 -3.32 -7.28
N PRO A 51 3.02 -4.49 -7.69
CA PRO A 51 2.70 -5.60 -6.78
C PRO A 51 3.90 -6.10 -5.97
N LYS A 52 5.12 -5.97 -6.48
CA LYS A 52 6.33 -6.31 -5.72
C LYS A 52 6.59 -5.29 -4.60
N GLY A 53 6.50 -4.00 -4.89
CA GLY A 53 6.71 -2.94 -3.88
C GLY A 53 5.58 -2.83 -2.88
N GLU A 54 4.34 -3.04 -3.31
CA GLU A 54 3.16 -3.10 -2.43
C GLU A 54 3.31 -4.22 -1.39
N LYS A 55 3.78 -5.41 -1.81
CA LYS A 55 4.07 -6.51 -0.90
C LYS A 55 5.17 -6.16 0.11
N ILE A 56 6.26 -5.54 -0.32
CA ILE A 56 7.35 -5.13 0.59
C ILE A 56 6.83 -4.14 1.63
N ILE A 57 6.07 -3.13 1.21
CA ILE A 57 5.48 -2.15 2.13
C ILE A 57 4.49 -2.82 3.08
N ALA A 58 3.65 -3.72 2.57
CA ALA A 58 2.67 -4.45 3.36
C ALA A 58 3.35 -5.36 4.40
N GLN A 59 4.38 -6.11 4.00
CA GLN A 59 5.21 -6.93 4.89
C GLN A 59 5.87 -6.08 5.97
N ALA A 60 6.41 -4.91 5.61
CA ALA A 60 6.99 -3.98 6.57
C ALA A 60 5.95 -3.47 7.57
N LEU A 61 4.70 -3.29 7.14
CA LEU A 61 3.57 -2.91 7.99
C LEU A 61 2.93 -4.08 8.75
N GLY A 62 3.34 -5.32 8.48
CA GLY A 62 2.68 -6.51 8.99
C GLY A 62 1.23 -6.68 8.50
N LEU A 63 0.88 -6.07 7.37
CA LEU A 63 -0.45 -6.09 6.75
C LEU A 63 -0.39 -6.82 5.40
N GLU A 64 -1.56 -7.14 4.84
CA GLU A 64 -1.62 -7.57 3.45
C GLU A 64 -1.75 -6.37 2.50
N PRO A 65 -1.22 -6.44 1.27
CA PRO A 65 -1.32 -5.35 0.31
C PRO A 65 -2.78 -5.03 -0.06
N VAL A 66 -3.70 -6.00 0.05
CA VAL A 66 -5.14 -5.79 -0.10
C VAL A 66 -5.74 -4.89 1.00
N ASN A 67 -5.20 -4.89 2.22
CA ASN A 67 -5.68 -3.99 3.27
C ASN A 67 -5.27 -2.54 3.01
N ILE A 68 -4.13 -2.32 2.36
CA ILE A 68 -3.60 -0.98 2.05
C ILE A 68 -4.21 -0.45 0.75
N TRP A 69 -4.32 -1.31 -0.26
CA TRP A 69 -4.85 -0.97 -1.59
C TRP A 69 -6.02 -1.88 -1.99
N PRO A 70 -7.16 -1.84 -1.28
CA PRO A 70 -8.27 -2.75 -1.54
C PRO A 70 -8.88 -2.53 -2.94
N SER A 71 -8.72 -1.33 -3.53
CA SER A 71 -9.11 -1.03 -4.92
C SER A 71 -8.25 -1.77 -5.95
N ARG A 72 -6.97 -2.04 -5.64
CA ARG A 72 -6.03 -2.73 -6.55
C ARG A 72 -6.14 -4.25 -6.50
N TYR A 73 -6.68 -4.79 -5.41
CA TYR A 73 -6.86 -6.21 -5.20
C TYR A 73 -8.36 -6.49 -5.11
N PRO A 74 -9.07 -6.60 -6.26
CA PRO A 74 -10.46 -7.03 -6.24
C PRO A 74 -10.48 -8.43 -5.64
N ALA A 75 -10.95 -8.52 -4.39
CA ALA A 75 -11.17 -9.79 -3.72
C ALA A 75 -11.96 -10.64 -4.70
N LEU A 76 -11.39 -11.79 -5.08
CA LEU A 76 -12.02 -12.75 -5.96
C LEU A 76 -13.29 -13.21 -5.23
N THR A 77 -14.38 -12.47 -5.43
CA THR A 77 -15.67 -12.76 -4.84
C THR A 77 -15.96 -14.20 -5.23
N ARG A 78 -15.97 -15.06 -4.21
CA ARG A 78 -16.14 -16.49 -4.37
C ARG A 78 -17.52 -16.65 -4.99
N ARG A 79 -17.56 -16.93 -6.30
CA ARG A 79 -18.76 -17.45 -6.96
C ARG A 79 -19.02 -18.80 -6.32
N VAL A 80 -19.82 -18.80 -5.26
CA VAL A 80 -20.45 -20.00 -4.74
C VAL A 80 -21.49 -20.40 -5.79
N ALA A 81 -21.22 -21.53 -6.45
CA ALA A 81 -22.16 -22.25 -7.29
C ALA A 81 -23.11 -23.06 -6.41
#